data_AF-A0A133V9P6-F1
#
_entry.id   AF-A0A133V9P6-F1
#
_cell.length_a   1.000
_cell.length_b   1.000
_cell.length_c   1.000
_cell.angle_alpha   90.00
_cell.angle_beta   90.00
_cell.angle_gamma   90.00
#
_symmetry.space_group_name_H-M   'P 1'
#
loop_
_entity.id
_entity.type
_entity.pdbx_description
1 polymer ?
#
loop_
_entity_poly.entity_id
_entity_poly.type
_entity_poly.pdbx_seq_one_letter_code
_entity_poly.pdbx_strand_id
1 'polypeptide(L)'
;MILDIIAQQASFKGLTFVGTGDFLHPSWMKQVQAKLEIVEEGTFEHPRFGTRFILTVEVEDDRRVHHLIISPSISSAEGLYEEFSKHSKDINLDGRPSLNLSAPEIVEISRDHDCLVGPSHAFTPWTSIYKEFDSISSCYEDQVDKLAFLELGLSADTLMADRLMELESVPFLSNSDAHSPWPNKLGREFNRFELSRPVSSEMIESIKEKKGISL
;
A
#
# COMPACT_ATOMS: atom_id res chain seq x y z
N MET A 1 -11.93 -5.56 9.72
CA MET A 1 -11.64 -4.58 10.81
C MET A 1 -12.55 -3.36 10.63
N ILE A 2 -12.67 -2.44 11.60
CA ILE A 2 -13.47 -1.20 11.42
C ILE A 2 -12.65 0.05 11.77
N LEU A 3 -12.91 1.16 11.07
CA LEU A 3 -12.13 2.41 11.17
C LEU A 3 -11.97 2.92 12.61
N ASP A 4 -13.05 2.94 13.39
CA ASP A 4 -13.04 3.43 14.78
C ASP A 4 -12.04 2.65 15.66
N ILE A 5 -12.00 1.32 15.51
CA ILE A 5 -11.10 0.47 16.29
C ILE A 5 -9.67 0.61 15.76
N ILE A 6 -9.47 0.66 14.43
CA ILE A 6 -8.16 0.87 13.84
C ILE A 6 -7.55 2.18 14.34
N ALA A 7 -8.29 3.28 14.25
CA ALA A 7 -7.85 4.61 14.70
C ALA A 7 -7.52 4.62 16.20
N GLN A 8 -8.39 4.04 17.04
CA GLN A 8 -8.13 3.93 18.47
C GLN A 8 -6.82 3.18 18.75
N GLN A 9 -6.63 2.01 18.16
CA GLN A 9 -5.45 1.19 18.42
C GLN A 9 -4.17 1.78 17.79
N ALA A 10 -4.29 2.44 16.64
CA ALA A 10 -3.21 3.20 16.02
C ALA A 10 -2.71 4.32 16.94
N SER A 11 -3.63 5.03 17.59
CA SER A 11 -3.28 6.07 18.58
C SER A 11 -2.52 5.48 19.78
N PHE A 12 -2.90 4.29 20.26
CA PHE A 12 -2.17 3.59 21.32
C PHE A 12 -0.81 3.08 20.89
N LYS A 13 -0.68 2.67 19.61
CA LYS A 13 0.59 2.23 19.02
C LYS A 13 1.55 3.41 18.75
N GLY A 14 1.02 4.62 18.61
CA GLY A 14 1.78 5.83 18.24
C GLY A 14 1.92 6.03 16.72
N LEU A 15 1.02 5.45 15.92
CA LEU A 15 1.01 5.61 14.47
C LEU A 15 0.30 6.92 14.10
N THR A 16 1.03 7.84 13.46
CA THR A 16 0.43 9.07 12.91
C THR A 16 -0.42 8.78 11.69
N PHE A 17 0.10 7.94 10.78
CA PHE A 17 -0.58 7.49 9.57
C PHE A 17 -0.90 6.01 9.61
N VAL A 18 -2.03 5.65 9.01
CA VAL A 18 -2.45 4.27 8.75
C VAL A 18 -3.02 4.19 7.33
N GLY A 19 -2.60 3.20 6.55
CA GLY A 19 -3.27 2.91 5.28
C GLY A 19 -4.70 2.45 5.52
N THR A 20 -5.67 2.92 4.75
CA THR A 20 -7.08 2.48 4.90
C THR A 20 -7.22 0.97 4.70
N GLY A 21 -6.38 0.38 3.86
CA GLY A 21 -6.64 -0.93 3.25
C GLY A 21 -7.85 -0.87 2.33
N ASP A 22 -7.94 -1.85 1.43
CA ASP A 22 -9.18 -2.28 0.77
C ASP A 22 -10.00 -1.17 0.10
N PHE A 23 -9.42 -0.03 -0.32
CA PHE A 23 -10.22 1.11 -0.80
C PHE A 23 -10.98 0.80 -2.08
N LEU A 24 -10.59 -0.23 -2.84
CA LEU A 24 -11.31 -0.69 -4.02
C LEU A 24 -12.67 -1.32 -3.66
N HIS A 25 -12.86 -1.80 -2.43
CA HIS A 25 -14.13 -2.36 -2.01
C HIS A 25 -15.15 -1.23 -1.77
N PRO A 26 -16.26 -1.13 -2.53
CA PRO A 26 -17.11 0.07 -2.50
C PRO A 26 -17.76 0.35 -1.14
N SER A 27 -18.16 -0.70 -0.42
CA SER A 27 -18.72 -0.53 0.93
C SER A 27 -17.68 -0.01 1.92
N TRP A 28 -16.41 -0.34 1.74
CA TRP A 28 -15.33 0.16 2.59
C TRP A 28 -15.01 1.61 2.26
N MET A 29 -14.92 1.95 0.97
CA MET A 29 -14.73 3.34 0.54
C MET A 29 -15.85 4.27 1.03
N LYS A 30 -17.11 3.80 1.01
CA LYS A 30 -18.24 4.53 1.62
C LYS A 30 -18.04 4.77 3.12
N GLN A 31 -17.47 3.82 3.86
CA GLN A 31 -17.16 4.01 5.28
C GLN A 31 -16.05 5.04 5.49
N VAL A 32 -14.99 4.98 4.66
CA VAL A 32 -13.89 5.96 4.66
C VAL A 32 -14.44 7.38 4.46
N GLN A 33 -15.24 7.58 3.41
CA GLN A 33 -15.85 8.88 3.10
C GLN A 33 -16.87 9.35 4.14
N ALA A 34 -17.58 8.44 4.80
CA ALA A 34 -18.61 8.80 5.79
C ALA A 34 -18.07 9.07 7.20
N LYS A 35 -16.93 8.45 7.57
CA LYS A 35 -16.42 8.47 8.95
C LYS A 35 -15.17 9.32 9.16
N LEU A 36 -14.41 9.58 8.10
CA LEU A 36 -13.18 10.35 8.20
C LEU A 36 -13.39 11.76 7.64
N GLU A 37 -12.72 12.72 8.27
CA GLU A 37 -12.73 14.12 7.83
C GLU A 37 -11.55 14.36 6.89
N ILE A 38 -11.77 15.14 5.82
CA ILE A 38 -10.70 15.49 4.87
C ILE A 38 -9.83 16.57 5.51
N VAL A 39 -8.54 16.28 5.64
CA VAL A 39 -7.51 17.26 6.06
C VAL A 39 -6.94 17.97 4.84
N GLU A 40 -6.61 17.19 3.82
CA GLU A 40 -6.10 17.61 2.51
C GLU A 40 -6.46 16.52 1.50
N GLU A 41 -6.31 16.78 0.20
CA GLU A 41 -6.47 15.73 -0.81
C GLU A 41 -5.59 14.51 -0.48
N GLY A 42 -6.22 13.33 -0.42
CA GLY A 42 -5.56 12.07 -0.06
C GLY A 42 -5.22 11.88 1.43
N THR A 43 -5.48 12.88 2.28
CA THR A 43 -5.24 12.81 3.73
C THR A 43 -6.55 12.96 4.50
N PHE A 44 -6.89 11.93 5.26
CA PHE A 44 -8.10 11.88 6.06
C PHE A 44 -7.74 11.78 7.54
N GLU A 45 -8.60 12.22 8.44
CA GLU A 45 -8.38 12.12 9.89
C GLU A 45 -9.62 11.58 10.58
N HIS A 46 -9.42 10.69 11.55
CA HIS A 46 -10.51 10.17 12.36
C HIS A 46 -10.86 11.20 13.45
N PRO A 47 -12.09 11.76 13.47
CA PRO A 47 -12.43 12.94 14.27
C PRO A 47 -12.28 12.75 15.78
N ARG A 48 -12.44 11.50 16.26
CA ARG A 48 -12.30 11.17 17.68
C ARG A 48 -10.87 10.90 18.15
N PHE A 49 -10.01 10.37 17.28
CA PHE A 49 -8.73 9.80 17.69
C PHE A 49 -7.52 10.50 17.05
N GLY A 50 -7.74 11.40 16.08
CA GLY A 50 -6.68 12.15 15.42
C GLY A 50 -5.75 11.31 14.54
N THR A 51 -6.02 10.01 14.38
CA THR A 51 -5.26 9.13 13.48
C THR A 51 -5.51 9.54 12.04
N ARG A 52 -4.44 9.75 11.28
CA ARG A 52 -4.54 10.06 9.86
C ARG A 52 -4.56 8.81 9.02
N PHE A 53 -5.35 8.85 7.97
CA PHE A 53 -5.50 7.78 7.00
C PHE A 53 -5.10 8.26 5.61
N ILE A 54 -4.51 7.34 4.87
CA ILE A 54 -4.16 7.48 3.44
C ILE A 54 -4.78 6.30 2.69
N LEU A 55 -5.18 6.52 1.43
CA LEU A 55 -5.84 5.49 0.65
C LEU A 55 -4.81 4.45 0.20
N THR A 56 -4.90 3.25 0.75
CA THR A 56 -4.10 2.09 0.32
C THR A 56 -4.97 0.89 0.00
N VAL A 57 -4.52 0.08 -0.96
CA VAL A 57 -5.13 -1.22 -1.28
C VAL A 57 -4.04 -2.20 -1.65
N GLU A 58 -4.29 -3.48 -1.40
CA GLU A 58 -3.49 -4.58 -1.94
C GLU A 58 -4.33 -5.31 -2.98
N VAL A 59 -3.71 -5.76 -4.08
CA VAL A 59 -4.35 -6.56 -5.13
C VAL A 59 -3.53 -7.82 -5.41
N GLU A 60 -4.18 -8.92 -5.81
CA GLU A 60 -3.53 -10.17 -6.22
C GLU A 60 -3.56 -10.28 -7.77
N ASP A 61 -2.42 -10.55 -8.41
CA ASP A 61 -2.31 -10.68 -9.87
C ASP A 61 -2.57 -12.10 -10.39
N ASP A 62 -2.45 -12.31 -11.70
CA ASP A 62 -2.69 -13.61 -12.37
C ASP A 62 -1.68 -14.72 -12.01
N ARG A 63 -0.57 -14.35 -11.35
CA ARG A 63 0.44 -15.26 -10.78
C ARG A 63 0.36 -15.35 -9.26
N ARG A 64 -0.67 -14.75 -8.66
CA ARG A 64 -0.91 -14.69 -7.22
C ARG A 64 0.07 -13.81 -6.45
N VAL A 65 0.82 -12.95 -7.12
CA VAL A 65 1.70 -11.97 -6.48
C VAL A 65 0.86 -10.80 -5.99
N HIS A 66 1.13 -10.35 -4.77
CA HIS A 66 0.48 -9.19 -4.20
C HIS A 66 1.22 -7.88 -4.51
N HIS A 67 0.43 -6.84 -4.77
CA HIS A 67 0.91 -5.50 -5.08
C HIS A 67 0.22 -4.47 -4.18
N LEU A 68 1.00 -3.65 -3.47
CA LEU A 68 0.51 -2.55 -2.66
C LEU A 68 0.38 -1.30 -3.54
N ILE A 69 -0.77 -0.64 -3.45
CA ILE A 69 -1.07 0.59 -4.18
C ILE A 69 -1.46 1.69 -3.19
N ILE A 70 -0.87 2.87 -3.37
CA ILE A 70 -1.18 4.07 -2.60
C ILE A 70 -1.79 5.11 -3.54
N SER A 71 -3.03 5.50 -3.28
CA SER A 71 -3.73 6.50 -4.09
C SER A 71 -3.55 7.91 -3.51
N PRO A 72 -3.23 8.93 -4.34
CA PRO A 72 -3.08 10.30 -3.88
C PRO A 72 -4.42 11.00 -3.59
N SER A 73 -5.55 10.48 -4.07
CA SER A 73 -6.84 11.14 -3.95
C SER A 73 -8.02 10.15 -4.07
N ILE A 74 -9.22 10.63 -3.76
CA ILE A 74 -10.46 9.86 -4.01
C ILE A 74 -10.65 9.65 -5.51
N SER A 75 -10.40 10.67 -6.34
CA SER A 75 -10.59 10.57 -7.79
C SER A 75 -9.66 9.55 -8.44
N SER A 76 -8.39 9.49 -8.02
CA SER A 76 -7.45 8.44 -8.44
C SER A 76 -7.93 7.05 -8.00
N ALA A 77 -8.44 6.92 -6.77
CA ALA A 77 -8.96 5.64 -6.27
C ALA A 77 -10.22 5.17 -7.03
N GLU A 78 -11.12 6.11 -7.38
CA GLU A 78 -12.31 5.82 -8.17
C GLU A 78 -11.96 5.43 -9.62
N GLY A 79 -11.04 6.15 -10.26
CA GLY A 79 -10.55 5.79 -11.59
C GLY A 79 -9.88 4.42 -11.62
N LEU A 80 -9.04 4.12 -10.62
CA LEU A 80 -8.41 2.81 -10.46
C LEU A 80 -9.44 1.70 -10.28
N TYR A 81 -10.49 1.93 -9.48
CA TYR A 81 -11.60 1.00 -9.33
C TYR A 81 -12.33 0.75 -10.65
N GLU A 82 -12.60 1.79 -11.45
CA GLU A 82 -13.27 1.64 -12.74
C GLU A 82 -12.47 0.77 -13.71
N GLU A 83 -11.14 0.93 -13.75
CA GLU A 83 -10.28 0.14 -14.62
C GLU A 83 -10.16 -1.32 -14.11
N PHE A 84 -9.78 -1.52 -12.85
CA PHE A 84 -9.62 -2.86 -12.29
C PHE A 84 -10.91 -3.68 -12.22
N SER A 85 -12.07 -3.04 -12.10
CA SER A 85 -13.37 -3.72 -12.14
C SER A 85 -13.61 -4.50 -13.44
N LYS A 86 -12.97 -4.10 -14.54
CA LYS A 86 -13.06 -4.81 -15.83
C LYS A 86 -12.31 -6.15 -15.81
N HIS A 87 -11.36 -6.29 -14.89
CA HIS A 87 -10.43 -7.42 -14.80
C HIS A 87 -10.61 -8.28 -13.53
N SER A 88 -11.57 -7.93 -12.66
CA SER A 88 -11.83 -8.63 -11.40
C SER A 88 -13.26 -9.18 -11.33
N LYS A 89 -13.40 -10.35 -10.71
CA LYS A 89 -14.71 -10.95 -10.40
C LYS A 89 -15.15 -10.70 -8.96
N ASP A 90 -14.23 -10.29 -8.10
CA ASP A 90 -14.39 -10.23 -6.65
C ASP A 90 -14.12 -8.85 -6.04
N ILE A 91 -13.84 -7.80 -6.84
CA ILE A 91 -13.62 -6.42 -6.36
C ILE A 91 -14.74 -5.83 -5.50
N ASN A 92 -15.96 -6.33 -5.65
CA ASN A 92 -17.11 -5.92 -4.85
C ASN A 92 -17.44 -6.88 -3.70
N LEU A 93 -16.65 -7.94 -3.52
CA LEU A 93 -16.88 -9.05 -2.61
C LEU A 93 -15.75 -9.23 -1.59
N ASP A 94 -14.50 -8.97 -2.00
CA ASP A 94 -13.30 -9.14 -1.19
C ASP A 94 -12.56 -7.80 -1.00
N GLY A 95 -11.85 -7.66 0.12
CA GLY A 95 -11.03 -6.48 0.42
C GLY A 95 -9.76 -6.42 -0.42
N ARG A 96 -9.19 -7.60 -0.76
CA ARG A 96 -8.10 -7.75 -1.72
C ARG A 96 -8.64 -8.43 -2.98
N PRO A 97 -8.95 -7.65 -4.04
CA PRO A 97 -9.42 -8.23 -5.29
C PRO A 97 -8.34 -9.05 -5.98
N SER A 98 -8.77 -10.12 -6.64
CA SER A 98 -7.98 -10.86 -7.61
C SER A 98 -8.18 -10.23 -9.00
N LEU A 99 -7.09 -9.91 -9.68
CA LEU A 99 -7.07 -9.30 -11.01
C LEU A 99 -6.57 -10.32 -12.04
N ASN A 100 -7.30 -10.50 -13.13
CA ASN A 100 -6.80 -11.23 -14.29
C ASN A 100 -5.92 -10.30 -15.15
N LEU A 101 -4.83 -9.85 -14.54
CA LEU A 101 -3.80 -8.97 -15.08
C LEU A 101 -2.45 -9.44 -14.59
N SER A 102 -1.42 -9.23 -15.41
CA SER A 102 -0.03 -9.40 -15.03
C SER A 102 0.49 -8.23 -14.19
N ALA A 103 1.60 -8.43 -13.49
CA ALA A 103 2.25 -7.38 -12.70
C ALA A 103 2.59 -6.09 -13.51
N PRO A 104 3.12 -6.16 -14.76
CA PRO A 104 3.34 -4.97 -15.59
C PRO A 104 2.05 -4.19 -15.88
N GLU A 105 0.95 -4.88 -16.22
CA GLU A 105 -0.34 -4.24 -16.51
C GLU A 105 -0.91 -3.54 -15.27
N ILE A 106 -0.77 -4.14 -14.09
CA ILE A 106 -1.17 -3.52 -12.81
C ILE A 106 -0.38 -2.24 -12.57
N VAL A 107 0.94 -2.25 -12.85
CA VAL A 107 1.77 -1.05 -12.71
C VAL A 107 1.32 0.02 -13.70
N GLU A 108 1.15 -0.31 -14.97
CA GLU A 108 0.70 0.64 -16.01
C GLU A 108 -0.61 1.34 -15.61
N ILE A 109 -1.65 0.56 -15.30
CA ILE A 109 -2.96 1.09 -14.89
C ILE A 109 -2.84 1.94 -13.62
N SER A 110 -2.10 1.48 -12.61
CA SER A 110 -1.92 2.24 -11.37
C SER A 110 -1.27 3.61 -11.61
N ARG A 111 -0.25 3.65 -12.50
CA ARG A 111 0.47 4.87 -12.83
C ARG A 111 -0.36 5.83 -13.68
N ASP A 112 -1.21 5.32 -14.57
CA ASP A 112 -2.14 6.14 -15.36
C ASP A 112 -3.17 6.87 -14.48
N HIS A 113 -3.40 6.40 -13.25
CA HIS A 113 -4.23 7.04 -12.23
C HIS A 113 -3.41 7.73 -11.13
N ASP A 114 -2.16 8.10 -11.40
CA ASP A 114 -1.23 8.79 -10.49
C ASP A 114 -0.90 8.03 -9.18
N CYS A 115 -1.31 6.76 -9.07
CA CYS A 115 -1.05 5.96 -7.88
C CYS A 115 0.42 5.53 -7.81
N LEU A 116 0.90 5.33 -6.58
CA LEU A 116 2.17 4.65 -6.34
C LEU A 116 1.89 3.16 -6.22
N VAL A 117 2.79 2.34 -6.75
CA VAL A 117 2.65 0.88 -6.77
C VAL A 117 4.01 0.23 -6.52
N GLY A 118 3.98 -0.87 -5.79
CA GLY A 118 5.15 -1.69 -5.49
C GLY A 118 4.73 -3.09 -5.03
N PRO A 119 5.63 -4.08 -5.10
CA PRO A 119 5.34 -5.40 -4.57
C PRO A 119 5.09 -5.36 -3.06
N SER A 120 4.04 -6.07 -2.62
CA SER A 120 3.80 -6.35 -1.20
C SER A 120 4.73 -7.44 -0.70
N HIS A 121 5.17 -7.32 0.56
CA HIS A 121 5.86 -8.35 1.33
C HIS A 121 6.76 -9.31 0.50
N ALA A 122 7.70 -8.72 -0.27
CA ALA A 122 8.36 -9.30 -1.43
C ALA A 122 9.08 -10.62 -1.18
N PHE A 123 9.52 -10.86 0.05
CA PHE A 123 10.31 -12.03 0.46
C PHE A 123 9.50 -13.10 1.20
N THR A 124 8.19 -12.92 1.35
CA THR A 124 7.29 -13.90 1.99
C THR A 124 7.21 -15.17 1.13
N PRO A 125 7.22 -16.40 1.67
CA PRO A 125 7.29 -17.62 0.84
C PRO A 125 5.96 -18.04 0.19
N TRP A 126 5.01 -17.10 0.07
CA TRP A 126 3.74 -17.24 -0.65
C TRP A 126 3.32 -15.85 -1.17
N THR A 127 2.55 -15.86 -2.25
CA THR A 127 1.90 -14.69 -2.87
C THR A 127 2.80 -13.46 -3.04
N SER A 128 4.08 -13.67 -3.30
CA SER A 128 5.11 -12.64 -3.34
C SER A 128 5.96 -12.76 -4.60
N ILE A 129 6.71 -11.71 -4.94
CA ILE A 129 7.52 -11.68 -6.16
C ILE A 129 8.56 -12.80 -6.16
N TYR A 130 9.37 -12.92 -5.09
CA TYR A 130 10.52 -13.83 -5.08
C TYR A 130 10.12 -15.29 -4.85
N LYS A 131 8.83 -15.56 -4.60
CA LYS A 131 8.27 -16.91 -4.64
C LYS A 131 7.95 -17.35 -6.07
N GLU A 132 7.47 -16.44 -6.91
CA GLU A 132 7.00 -16.76 -8.27
C GLU A 132 8.04 -16.44 -9.37
N PHE A 133 8.97 -15.52 -9.09
CA PHE A 133 9.93 -14.96 -10.03
C PHE A 133 11.33 -14.90 -9.42
N ASP A 134 12.37 -15.04 -10.25
CA ASP A 134 13.77 -15.03 -9.81
C ASP A 134 14.38 -13.61 -9.71
N SER A 135 13.67 -12.59 -10.23
CA SER A 135 14.13 -11.19 -10.26
C SER A 135 12.96 -10.20 -10.40
N ILE A 136 13.16 -8.95 -9.99
CA ILE A 136 12.18 -7.87 -10.17
C ILE A 136 11.92 -7.61 -11.66
N SER A 137 12.96 -7.70 -12.49
CA SER A 137 12.85 -7.51 -13.95
C SER A 137 12.05 -8.62 -14.63
N SER A 138 12.14 -9.86 -14.16
CA SER A 138 11.32 -10.95 -14.70
C SER A 138 9.84 -10.85 -14.32
N CYS A 139 9.50 -10.11 -13.26
CA CYS A 139 8.13 -9.89 -12.81
C CYS A 139 7.50 -8.65 -13.47
N TYR A 140 8.21 -7.52 -13.48
CA TYR A 140 7.67 -6.22 -13.90
C TYR A 140 8.12 -5.77 -15.29
N GLU A 141 9.01 -6.52 -15.94
CA GLU A 141 9.44 -6.27 -17.33
C GLU A 141 9.91 -4.81 -17.57
N ASP A 142 9.27 -4.09 -18.48
CA ASP A 142 9.57 -2.71 -18.83
C ASP A 142 9.03 -1.68 -17.82
N GLN A 143 8.32 -2.14 -16.78
CA GLN A 143 7.72 -1.31 -15.74
C GLN A 143 8.58 -1.19 -14.46
N VAL A 144 9.74 -1.85 -14.39
CA VAL A 144 10.61 -1.85 -13.19
C VAL A 144 10.92 -0.42 -12.71
N ASP A 145 11.29 0.47 -13.64
CA ASP A 145 11.64 1.87 -13.32
C ASP A 145 10.44 2.71 -12.88
N LYS A 146 9.22 2.18 -12.99
CA LYS A 146 7.97 2.86 -12.56
C LYS A 146 7.51 2.42 -11.18
N LEU A 147 8.14 1.41 -10.58
CA LEU A 147 7.86 1.01 -9.20
C LEU A 147 8.27 2.11 -8.24
N ALA A 148 7.35 2.48 -7.35
CA ALA A 148 7.57 3.56 -6.40
C ALA A 148 8.32 3.10 -5.14
N PHE A 149 8.20 1.82 -4.78
CA PHE A 149 8.80 1.22 -3.61
C PHE A 149 8.77 -0.32 -3.71
N LEU A 150 9.39 -0.99 -2.75
CA LEU A 150 9.23 -2.42 -2.47
C LEU A 150 8.91 -2.60 -0.98
N GLU A 151 7.89 -3.39 -0.66
CA GLU A 151 7.59 -3.74 0.73
C GLU A 151 8.37 -5.00 1.13
N LEU A 152 9.18 -4.91 2.20
CA LEU A 152 10.02 -6.01 2.67
C LEU A 152 9.18 -7.20 3.15
N GLY A 153 8.22 -6.90 4.02
CA GLY A 153 7.41 -7.90 4.73
C GLY A 153 8.17 -8.62 5.84
N LEU A 154 7.41 -9.40 6.62
CA LEU A 154 7.85 -10.01 7.89
C LEU A 154 9.04 -10.97 7.83
N SER A 155 9.48 -11.32 6.63
CA SER A 155 10.48 -12.37 6.38
C SER A 155 11.84 -11.80 5.98
N ALA A 156 11.98 -10.48 5.85
CA ALA A 156 13.22 -9.83 5.46
C ALA A 156 13.38 -8.47 6.14
N ASP A 157 14.64 -8.06 6.32
CA ASP A 157 15.00 -6.70 6.69
C ASP A 157 15.76 -6.02 5.53
N THR A 158 16.09 -4.74 5.70
CA THR A 158 16.88 -3.97 4.73
C THR A 158 18.24 -4.61 4.45
N LEU A 159 18.90 -5.20 5.46
CA LEU A 159 20.23 -5.81 5.29
C LEU A 159 20.20 -7.06 4.40
N MET A 160 19.09 -7.78 4.41
CA MET A 160 18.84 -8.90 3.50
C MET A 160 18.52 -8.39 2.09
N ALA A 161 17.61 -7.42 1.95
CA ALA A 161 17.19 -6.88 0.66
C ALA A 161 18.33 -6.17 -0.08
N ASP A 162 19.18 -5.41 0.63
CA ASP A 162 20.35 -4.70 0.09
C ASP A 162 21.43 -5.64 -0.52
N ARG A 163 21.28 -6.96 -0.37
CA ARG A 163 22.15 -7.93 -1.06
C ARG A 163 21.82 -8.08 -2.53
N LEU A 164 20.63 -7.64 -2.96
CA LEU A 164 20.17 -7.73 -4.33
C LEU A 164 20.46 -6.40 -5.04
N MET A 165 21.42 -6.42 -5.97
CA MET A 165 21.81 -5.23 -6.74
C MET A 165 20.64 -4.61 -7.51
N GLU A 166 19.65 -5.41 -7.91
CA GLU A 166 18.45 -4.92 -8.61
C GLU A 166 17.56 -4.02 -7.74
N LEU A 167 17.73 -4.04 -6.40
CA LEU A 167 16.92 -3.27 -5.46
C LEU A 167 17.59 -2.00 -4.96
N GLU A 168 18.86 -1.74 -5.30
CA GLU A 168 19.64 -0.59 -4.82
C GLU A 168 18.94 0.76 -5.12
N SER A 169 18.21 0.81 -6.23
CA SER A 169 17.49 2.00 -6.66
C SER A 169 16.05 2.10 -6.12
N VAL A 170 15.55 1.13 -5.37
CA VAL A 170 14.13 1.06 -4.96
C VAL A 170 13.97 1.46 -3.48
N PRO A 171 13.09 2.41 -3.13
CA PRO A 171 12.79 2.70 -1.72
C PRO A 171 12.12 1.49 -1.04
N PHE A 172 12.49 1.19 0.20
CA PHE A 172 11.84 0.13 0.98
C PHE A 172 10.75 0.67 1.89
N LEU A 173 9.68 -0.13 2.04
CA LEU A 173 8.66 0.03 3.06
C LEU A 173 8.62 -1.21 3.96
N SER A 174 8.43 -0.99 5.26
CA SER A 174 8.11 -2.04 6.24
C SER A 174 6.71 -1.79 6.81
N ASN A 175 5.76 -2.64 6.45
CA ASN A 175 4.36 -2.47 6.84
C ASN A 175 3.81 -3.75 7.47
N SER A 176 2.86 -3.57 8.37
CA SER A 176 2.43 -4.66 9.23
C SER A 176 1.61 -5.78 8.59
N ASP A 177 0.98 -5.59 7.42
CA ASP A 177 -0.04 -6.51 6.89
C ASP A 177 -1.04 -6.96 8.00
N ALA A 178 -1.64 -5.99 8.67
CA ALA A 178 -2.38 -6.22 9.90
C ALA A 178 -3.76 -6.79 9.62
N HIS A 179 -4.00 -8.04 10.04
CA HIS A 179 -5.31 -8.70 9.97
C HIS A 179 -6.12 -8.58 11.28
N SER A 180 -5.60 -7.85 12.26
CA SER A 180 -6.33 -7.49 13.48
C SER A 180 -5.88 -6.11 13.95
N PRO A 181 -6.76 -5.33 14.60
CA PRO A 181 -6.44 -3.96 14.95
C PRO A 181 -5.50 -3.84 16.16
N TRP A 182 -5.20 -4.94 16.85
CA TRP A 182 -4.46 -4.90 18.11
C TRP A 182 -3.01 -4.43 17.91
N PRO A 183 -2.41 -3.64 18.83
CA PRO A 183 -1.07 -3.05 18.67
C PRO A 183 0.10 -4.05 18.51
N ASN A 184 -0.11 -5.33 18.82
CA ASN A 184 0.85 -6.41 18.54
C ASN A 184 0.78 -6.92 17.09
N LYS A 185 -0.23 -6.51 16.32
CA LYS A 185 -0.39 -6.78 14.89
C LYS A 185 -0.33 -5.48 14.10
N LEU A 186 -1.19 -4.51 14.42
CA LEU A 186 -1.15 -3.17 13.84
C LEU A 186 0.17 -2.47 14.16
N GLY A 187 0.92 -2.09 13.12
CA GLY A 187 2.24 -1.49 13.27
C GLY A 187 3.29 -2.43 13.87
N ARG A 188 3.17 -3.75 13.69
CA ARG A 188 4.29 -4.67 14.02
C ARG A 188 5.55 -4.41 13.18
N GLU A 189 5.34 -3.86 11.99
CA GLU A 189 6.34 -3.19 11.15
C GLU A 189 5.75 -1.83 10.76
N PHE A 190 6.60 -0.81 10.66
CA PHE A 190 6.19 0.55 10.32
C PHE A 190 7.37 1.37 9.81
N ASN A 191 7.04 2.42 9.07
CA ASN A 191 8.02 3.37 8.55
C ASN A 191 8.08 4.62 9.42
N ARG A 192 9.26 5.24 9.51
CA ARG A 192 9.43 6.58 10.05
C ARG A 192 9.73 7.56 8.93
N PHE A 193 8.86 8.55 8.77
CA PHE A 193 9.02 9.65 7.84
C PHE A 193 9.32 10.94 8.59
N GLU A 194 10.25 11.73 8.07
CA GLU A 194 10.51 13.10 8.54
C GLU A 194 9.77 14.07 7.60
N LEU A 195 8.63 14.58 8.06
CA LEU A 195 7.72 15.41 7.28
C LEU A 195 7.57 16.78 7.96
N SER A 196 7.41 17.83 7.16
CA SER A 196 7.10 19.18 7.67
C SER A 196 5.65 19.25 8.14
N ARG A 197 4.74 18.62 7.40
CA ARG A 197 3.33 18.44 7.74
C ARG A 197 2.96 16.96 7.58
N PRO A 198 2.15 16.38 8.47
CA PRO A 198 1.71 15.00 8.31
C PRO A 198 0.60 14.87 7.25
N VAL A 199 0.88 15.15 5.99
CA VAL A 199 -0.04 14.96 4.84
C VAL A 199 0.52 13.94 3.85
N SER A 200 -0.38 13.28 3.12
CA SER A 200 -0.09 12.24 2.13
C SER A 200 0.84 12.74 1.02
N SER A 201 0.68 14.00 0.59
CA SER A 201 1.51 14.64 -0.43
C SER A 201 3.00 14.64 -0.05
N GLU A 202 3.34 15.10 1.16
CA GLU A 202 4.72 15.08 1.67
C GLU A 202 5.23 13.65 1.89
N MET A 203 4.39 12.73 2.35
CA MET A 203 4.79 11.33 2.52
C MET A 203 5.08 10.66 1.16
N ILE A 204 4.25 10.90 0.14
CA ILE A 204 4.45 10.40 -1.22
C ILE A 204 5.74 10.96 -1.83
N GLU A 205 6.02 12.25 -1.62
CA GLU A 205 7.28 12.88 -2.03
C GLU A 205 8.48 12.25 -1.32
N SER A 206 8.39 12.07 0.00
CA SER A 206 9.42 11.43 0.82
C SER A 206 9.73 9.99 0.35
N ILE A 207 8.73 9.20 -0.04
CA ILE A 207 8.94 7.86 -0.64
C ILE A 207 9.73 7.98 -1.95
N LYS A 208 9.30 8.86 -2.86
CA LYS A 208 9.95 9.06 -4.17
C LYS A 208 11.40 9.54 -4.05
N GLU A 209 11.68 10.37 -3.06
CA GLU A 209 13.01 10.91 -2.80
C GLU A 209 13.90 9.97 -1.94
N LYS A 210 13.40 8.79 -1.54
CA LYS A 210 14.08 7.86 -0.61
C LYS A 210 14.41 8.50 0.75
N LYS A 211 13.60 9.46 1.19
CA LYS A 211 13.76 10.17 2.46
C LYS A 211 12.89 9.55 3.54
N GLY A 212 13.12 8.27 3.85
CA GLY A 212 12.41 7.54 4.90
C GLY A 212 13.27 6.41 5.46
N ILE A 213 13.04 6.04 6.73
CA ILE A 213 13.70 4.88 7.33
C ILE A 213 12.64 3.81 7.57
N SER A 214 12.80 2.66 6.92
CA SER A 214 12.07 1.43 7.26
C SER A 214 12.61 0.89 8.58
N LEU A 215 11.73 0.65 9.54
CA LEU A 215 12.08 0.16 10.89
C LEU A 215 11.44 -1.20 11.18
#